data_AF-A5Y5A8-F1
#
_entry.id   AF-A5Y5A8-F1
#
_cell.length_a   1.000
_cell.length_b   1.000
_cell.length_c   1.000
_cell.angle_alpha   90.00
_cell.angle_beta   90.00
_cell.angle_gamma   90.00
#
_symmetry.space_group_name_H-M   'P 1'
#
loop_
_entity.id
_entity.type
_entity.pdbx_description
1 polymer ?
#
loop_
_entity_poly.entity_id
_entity_poly.type
_entity_poly.pdbx_seq_one_letter_code
_entity_poly.pdbx_strand_id
1 'polypeptide(L)' 'GSATDPQSVYARHRREKINERLKTLQHLVPNGAKVDIVTMLDEAIHYVQFLQLQVTLLKSDEYWMYA' A
#
# COMPACT_ATOMS: atom_id res chain seq x y z
N GLY A 1 -31.71 -9.89 9.61
CA GLY A 1 -30.27 -10.21 9.75
C GLY A 1 -29.80 -9.62 11.05
N SER A 2 -29.50 -10.46 12.03
CA SER A 2 -28.93 -10.01 13.31
C SER A 2 -27.44 -9.80 13.12
N ALA A 3 -26.83 -8.82 13.78
CA ALA A 3 -25.37 -8.59 13.72
C ALA A 3 -24.52 -9.81 14.11
N THR A 4 -25.14 -10.82 14.74
CA THR A 4 -24.53 -12.08 15.16
C THR A 4 -24.74 -13.24 14.18
N ASP A 5 -25.48 -13.03 13.07
CA ASP A 5 -25.62 -14.07 12.07
C ASP A 5 -24.25 -14.39 11.40
N PRO A 6 -23.99 -15.65 11.01
CA PRO A 6 -22.67 -16.04 10.49
C PRO A 6 -22.19 -15.21 9.29
N GLN A 7 -23.11 -14.76 8.43
CA GLN A 7 -22.79 -13.97 7.25
C GLN A 7 -22.40 -12.54 7.63
N SER A 8 -23.09 -11.94 8.59
CA SER A 8 -22.76 -10.64 9.18
C SER A 8 -21.38 -10.67 9.87
N VAL A 9 -21.09 -11.73 10.63
CA VAL A 9 -19.78 -11.92 11.29
C VAL A 9 -18.65 -12.07 10.26
N TYR A 10 -18.86 -12.86 9.21
CA TYR A 10 -17.89 -13.02 8.13
C TYR A 10 -17.63 -11.68 7.40
N ALA A 11 -18.68 -10.94 7.07
CA ALA A 11 -18.56 -9.63 6.44
C ALA A 11 -17.78 -8.63 7.32
N ARG A 12 -17.95 -8.68 8.65
CA ARG A 12 -17.17 -7.86 9.59
C ARG A 12 -15.68 -8.21 9.56
N HIS A 13 -15.32 -9.49 9.71
CA HIS A 13 -13.91 -9.93 9.66
C HIS A 13 -13.23 -9.53 8.35
N ARG A 14 -13.95 -9.62 7.22
CA ARG A 14 -13.42 -9.17 5.93
C ARG A 14 -13.11 -7.67 5.91
N ARG A 15 -14.01 -6.84 6.44
CA ARG A 15 -13.80 -5.38 6.54
C ARG A 15 -12.64 -5.04 7.48
N GLU A 16 -12.55 -5.71 8.62
CA GLU A 16 -11.44 -5.54 9.57
C GLU A 16 -10.09 -5.85 8.89
N LYS A 17 -9.99 -6.98 8.18
CA LYS A 17 -8.77 -7.34 7.43
C LYS A 17 -8.40 -6.32 6.36
N ILE A 18 -9.38 -5.73 5.67
CA ILE A 18 -9.15 -4.66 4.68
C ILE A 18 -8.62 -3.40 5.39
N ASN A 19 -9.25 -3.00 6.50
CA ASN A 19 -8.84 -1.82 7.24
C ASN A 19 -7.42 -1.93 7.79
N GLU A 20 -7.01 -3.09 8.29
CA GLU A 20 -5.64 -3.30 8.76
C GLU A 20 -4.60 -3.17 7.62
N ARG A 21 -4.95 -3.66 6.42
CA ARG A 21 -4.11 -3.47 5.22
C ARG A 21 -4.04 -2.02 4.79
N LEU A 22 -5.16 -1.29 4.82
CA LEU A 22 -5.20 0.14 4.49
C LEU A 22 -4.36 0.95 5.49
N LYS A 23 -4.48 0.69 6.79
CA LYS A 23 -3.61 1.33 7.81
C LYS A 23 -2.14 1.06 7.54
N THR A 24 -1.78 -0.18 7.23
CA THR A 24 -0.38 -0.51 6.90
C THR A 24 0.09 0.31 5.69
N LEU A 25 -0.72 0.38 4.63
CA LEU A 25 -0.40 1.15 3.43
C LEU A 25 -0.23 2.65 3.72
N GLN A 26 -1.07 3.25 4.58
CA GLN A 26 -0.95 4.66 4.97
C GLN A 26 0.42 5.04 5.56
N HIS A 27 1.07 4.10 6.26
CA HIS A 27 2.39 4.32 6.85
C HIS A 27 3.54 4.09 5.87
N LEU A 28 3.30 3.37 4.77
CA LEU A 28 4.30 3.06 3.76
C LEU A 28 4.33 4.10 2.63
N VAL A 29 3.19 4.69 2.30
CA VAL A 29 3.07 5.69 1.23
C VAL A 29 3.45 7.07 1.77
N PRO A 30 4.32 7.84 1.09
CA PRO A 30 4.61 9.22 1.45
C PRO A 30 3.33 10.04 1.54
N ASN A 31 3.09 10.72 2.66
CA ASN A 31 1.84 11.45 2.95
C ASN A 31 0.54 10.61 2.99
N GLY A 32 0.61 9.27 2.94
CA GLY A 32 -0.57 8.39 2.86
C GLY A 32 -1.58 8.56 3.99
N ALA A 33 -1.14 8.95 5.20
CA ALA A 33 -2.03 9.23 6.33
C ALA A 33 -2.76 10.59 6.25
N LYS A 34 -2.39 11.47 5.31
CA LYS A 34 -2.92 12.84 5.18
C LYS A 34 -3.91 13.00 4.03
N VAL A 35 -4.12 11.95 3.23
CA VAL A 35 -4.97 11.96 2.03
C VAL A 35 -6.10 10.93 2.19
N ASP A 36 -7.15 11.05 1.38
CA ASP A 36 -8.23 10.06 1.37
C ASP A 36 -7.77 8.72 0.76
N ILE A 37 -8.59 7.68 0.91
CA ILE A 37 -8.25 6.31 0.49
C ILE A 37 -7.99 6.24 -1.02
N VAL A 38 -8.76 6.96 -1.84
CA VAL A 38 -8.61 6.90 -3.30
C VAL A 38 -7.29 7.51 -3.70
N THR A 39 -6.98 8.70 -3.19
CA THR A 39 -5.69 9.36 -3.41
C THR A 39 -4.53 8.53 -2.88
N MET A 40 -4.62 7.94 -1.68
CA MET A 40 -3.57 7.08 -1.12
C MET A 40 -3.29 5.87 -2.03
N LEU A 41 -4.33 5.25 -2.59
CA LEU A 41 -4.15 4.10 -3.48
C LEU A 41 -3.46 4.49 -4.79
N ASP A 42 -3.76 5.67 -5.32
CA ASP A 42 -3.09 6.21 -6.52
C ASP A 42 -1.63 6.59 -6.23
N GLU A 43 -1.38 7.28 -5.11
CA GLU A 43 -0.02 7.57 -4.64
C GLU A 43 0.80 6.30 -4.38
N ALA A 44 0.18 5.23 -3.89
CA ALA A 44 0.85 3.94 -3.70
C ALA A 44 1.38 3.37 -5.03
N ILE A 45 0.60 3.47 -6.11
CA ILE A 45 1.01 3.01 -7.44
C ILE A 45 2.22 3.81 -7.92
N HIS A 46 2.14 5.13 -7.84
CA HIS A 46 3.24 6.02 -8.20
C HIS A 46 4.49 5.78 -7.35
N TYR A 47 4.33 5.53 -6.05
CA TYR A 47 5.44 5.26 -5.15
C TYR A 47 6.15 3.94 -5.47
N VAL A 48 5.41 2.88 -5.81
CA VAL A 48 6.01 1.61 -6.26
C VAL A 48 6.80 1.81 -7.55
N GLN A 49 6.25 2.52 -8.53
CA GLN A 49 6.95 2.83 -9.78
C GLN A 49 8.23 3.66 -9.53
N PHE A 50 8.15 4.65 -8.64
CA PHE A 50 9.29 5.44 -8.21
C PHE A 50 10.38 4.56 -7.58
N LEU A 51 10.03 3.68 -6.63
CA LEU A 51 10.97 2.77 -5.99
C LEU A 51 11.63 1.81 -6.99
N GLN A 52 10.88 1.29 -7.96
CA GLN A 52 11.42 0.45 -9.03
C GLN A 52 12.45 1.20 -9.89
N LEU A 53 12.19 2.48 -10.20
CA LEU A 53 13.15 3.33 -10.91
C LEU A 53 14.42 3.55 -10.08
N GLN A 54 14.28 3.87 -8.78
CA GLN A 54 15.43 4.05 -7.88
C GLN A 54 16.29 2.78 -7.82
N VAL A 55 15.68 1.61 -7.69
CA VAL A 55 16.41 0.33 -7.69
C VAL A 55 17.13 0.09 -9.02
N THR A 56 16.51 0.45 -10.14
CA THR A 56 17.14 0.32 -11.48
C THR A 56 18.37 1.20 -11.60
N LEU A 57 18.27 2.47 -11.20
CA LEU A 57 19.36 3.43 -11.23
C LEU A 57 20.53 3.01 -10.34
N LEU A 58 20.25 2.61 -9.10
CA LEU A 58 21.28 2.16 -8.16
C LEU A 58 22.02 0.91 -8.68
N LYS A 59 21.31 0.00 -9.34
CA LYS A 59 21.94 -1.16 -9.99
C LYS A 59 22.79 -0.75 -11.18
N SER A 60 22.34 0.19 -12.03
CA SER A 60 23.14 0.62 -13.18
C SER A 60 24.39 1.40 -12.77
N ASP A 61 24.32 2.21 -11.71
CA ASP A 61 25.47 2.94 -11.17
C ASP A 61 26.53 1.98 -10.61
N GLU A 62 26.10 0.87 -10.00
CA GLU A 62 27.01 -0.20 -9.59
C GLU A 62 27.80 -0.76 -10.79
N TYR A 63 27.15 -0.93 -11.95
CA TYR A 63 27.84 -1.38 -13.17
C TYR A 63 28.83 -0.34 -13.73
N TRP A 64 28.56 0.96 -13.61
CA TRP A 64 29.48 2.02 -14.04
C TRP A 64 30.65 2.24 -13.08
N MET A 65 30.54 1.85 -11.81
CA MET A 65 31.67 1.92 -10.86
C MET A 65 32.75 0.86 -11.09
N TYR A 66 32.45 -0.21 -11.83
CA TYR A 66 33.39 -1.30 -12.10
C TYR A 66 33.85 -1.38 -13.57
N ALA A 67 33.50 -0.40 -14.42
CA ALA A 67 33.95 -0.27 -15.81
C ALA A 67 34.93 0.90 -15.94
#